data_AF-A0A9W8J730-F1
#
_entry.id   AF-A0A9W8J730-F1
#
_cell.length_a   1.000
_cell.length_b   1.000
_cell.length_c   1.000
_cell.angle_alpha   90.00
_cell.angle_beta   90.00
_cell.angle_gamma   90.00
#
_symmetry.space_group_name_H-M   'P 1'
#
loop_
_entity.id
_entity.type
_entity.pdbx_description
1 polymer ?
#
loop_
_entity_poly.entity_id
_entity_poly.type
_entity_poly.pdbx_seq_one_letter_code
_entity_poly.pdbx_strand_id
1 'polypeptide(L)'
;MPTLSPTPPEFSPKGRYTQERMEGFDKAHQDFWWPEERKLMHHLMAEQNEAFAWTETERGKLREDFFKPVRIATVPHTPWVQGNQPIAPFLFEPVCEQIRSKIEAGVYEPSSSSYRSRWFCVLKKDGKSLRIVHSLEPLNAVTIAHSGLPPNTEELASRFAGRSCGTTMDLYTPFGAMRLVTLPMGWTNSVPIFHEDITAILQPEIPHITEPFVDDVPVKGPLTRAEPIQKLTRKSVQWEWGEEQDKTMADLKKAVEEAPVLKPLDVTSGQPVRLSVDTSYLAVGWYISQRDAIDPNKWNYIRFGSTLLNSTEANYSQAKRELYGIMRALKENEYTLVMARPLVVETDAKYVQGMLQNPGAAPNATINRWIENVRKFYFELSHVMGKTFPADDLSRRRKQPGDPERCEFEEFLDTDPPDPITYSKKLPGGRRSSTF
;
A
#
# COMPACT_ATOMS: atom_id res chain seq x y z
N MET A 1 -27.34 7.10 9.07
CA MET A 1 -27.32 6.40 7.76
C MET A 1 -28.31 5.24 7.81
N PRO A 2 -29.02 4.90 6.72
CA PRO A 2 -29.89 3.73 6.69
C PRO A 2 -29.06 2.48 6.99
N THR A 3 -29.59 1.61 7.84
CA THR A 3 -28.95 0.36 8.19
C THR A 3 -29.08 -0.59 7.00
N LEU A 4 -27.96 -0.98 6.40
CA LEU A 4 -27.98 -1.99 5.34
C LEU A 4 -28.28 -3.37 5.94
N SER A 5 -29.16 -4.12 5.29
CA SER A 5 -29.48 -5.49 5.68
C SER A 5 -28.29 -6.43 5.44
N PRO A 6 -27.96 -7.34 6.39
CA PRO A 6 -27.00 -8.42 6.16
C PRO A 6 -27.45 -9.40 5.06
N THR A 7 -28.74 -9.42 4.74
CA THR A 7 -29.33 -10.15 3.61
C THR A 7 -29.85 -9.12 2.60
N PRO A 8 -29.01 -8.65 1.67
CA PRO A 8 -29.41 -7.65 0.70
C PRO A 8 -30.49 -8.23 -0.24
N PRO A 9 -31.52 -7.44 -0.59
CA PRO A 9 -32.52 -7.88 -1.56
C PRO A 9 -31.90 -8.03 -2.95
N GLU A 10 -32.59 -8.77 -3.82
CA GLU A 10 -32.25 -8.77 -5.25
C GLU A 10 -32.32 -7.36 -5.81
N PHE A 11 -31.44 -7.06 -6.76
CA PHE A 11 -31.32 -5.72 -7.31
C PHE A 11 -32.63 -5.28 -7.98
N SER A 12 -33.07 -4.08 -7.63
CA SER A 12 -34.14 -3.36 -8.33
C SER A 12 -33.68 -1.94 -8.63
N PRO A 13 -33.78 -1.46 -9.89
CA PRO A 13 -33.42 -0.09 -10.26
C PRO A 13 -34.15 0.94 -9.39
N LYS A 14 -33.41 1.94 -8.89
CA LYS A 14 -33.95 2.96 -7.96
C LYS A 14 -33.38 4.34 -8.29
N GLY A 15 -34.27 5.27 -8.65
CA GLY A 15 -33.91 6.66 -8.97
C GLY A 15 -32.79 6.75 -9.99
N ARG A 16 -31.62 7.28 -9.56
CA ARG A 16 -30.43 7.42 -10.42
C ARG A 16 -29.69 6.10 -10.67
N TYR A 17 -29.91 5.05 -9.90
CA TYR A 17 -29.17 3.80 -10.06
C TYR A 17 -29.96 2.83 -10.96
N THR A 18 -29.69 2.91 -12.27
CA THR A 18 -30.36 2.14 -13.32
C THR A 18 -29.70 0.77 -13.57
N GLN A 19 -30.40 -0.11 -14.29
CA GLN A 19 -29.86 -1.40 -14.72
C GLN A 19 -28.54 -1.25 -15.49
N GLU A 20 -28.46 -0.30 -16.43
CA GLU A 20 -27.26 -0.02 -17.21
C GLU A 20 -26.08 0.43 -16.32
N ARG A 21 -26.34 1.29 -15.32
CA ARG A 21 -25.31 1.76 -14.37
C ARG A 21 -24.82 0.64 -13.47
N MET A 22 -25.72 -0.26 -13.07
CA MET A 22 -25.38 -1.48 -12.32
C MET A 22 -24.48 -2.40 -13.16
N GLU A 23 -24.85 -2.69 -14.41
CA GLU A 23 -24.04 -3.53 -15.31
C GLU A 23 -22.67 -2.91 -15.60
N GLY A 24 -22.61 -1.58 -15.78
CA GLY A 24 -21.36 -0.85 -15.94
C GLY A 24 -20.47 -0.94 -14.70
N PHE A 25 -21.06 -0.87 -13.51
CA PHE A 25 -20.36 -1.03 -12.24
C PHE A 25 -19.78 -2.44 -12.09
N ASP A 26 -20.55 -3.47 -12.43
CA ASP A 26 -20.10 -4.88 -12.40
C ASP A 26 -18.94 -5.14 -13.36
N LYS A 27 -19.03 -4.57 -14.56
CA LYS A 27 -17.95 -4.67 -15.55
C LYS A 27 -16.66 -4.01 -15.07
N ALA A 28 -16.76 -2.90 -14.31
CA ALA A 28 -15.59 -2.20 -13.78
C ALA A 28 -14.90 -2.94 -12.62
N HIS A 29 -15.62 -3.80 -11.90
CA HIS A 29 -15.14 -4.49 -10.70
C HIS A 29 -15.17 -6.03 -10.84
N GLN A 30 -14.97 -6.52 -12.06
CA GLN A 30 -14.98 -7.95 -12.34
C GLN A 30 -13.96 -8.69 -11.45
N ASP A 31 -14.39 -9.79 -10.84
CA ASP A 31 -13.62 -10.68 -9.97
C ASP A 31 -13.11 -10.08 -8.64
N PHE A 32 -13.49 -8.86 -8.28
CA PHE A 32 -13.06 -8.24 -7.02
C PHE A 32 -13.90 -8.65 -5.80
N TRP A 33 -15.23 -8.77 -5.96
CA TRP A 33 -16.17 -9.05 -4.87
C TRP A 33 -16.81 -10.42 -4.95
N TRP A 34 -17.09 -11.00 -3.78
CA TRP A 34 -17.99 -12.15 -3.67
C TRP A 34 -19.42 -11.78 -4.08
N PRO A 35 -20.23 -12.75 -4.54
CA PRO A 35 -21.60 -12.48 -4.98
C PRO A 35 -22.45 -11.73 -3.94
N GLU A 36 -22.32 -12.07 -2.65
CA GLU A 36 -23.07 -11.42 -1.58
C GLU A 36 -22.57 -9.99 -1.26
N GLU A 37 -21.26 -9.75 -1.33
CA GLU A 37 -20.67 -8.41 -1.16
C GLU A 37 -21.12 -7.48 -2.29
N ARG A 38 -21.19 -8.01 -3.51
CA ARG A 38 -21.69 -7.29 -4.68
C ARG A 38 -23.16 -6.93 -4.54
N LYS A 39 -24.01 -7.86 -4.10
CA LYS A 39 -25.42 -7.57 -3.80
C LYS A 39 -25.57 -6.48 -2.75
N LEU A 40 -24.78 -6.54 -1.68
CA LEU A 40 -24.78 -5.51 -0.63
C LEU A 40 -24.40 -4.13 -1.19
N MET A 41 -23.40 -4.08 -2.07
CA MET A 41 -22.98 -2.85 -2.72
C MET A 41 -24.09 -2.27 -3.60
N HIS A 42 -24.75 -3.08 -4.45
CA HIS A 42 -25.88 -2.61 -5.25
C HIS A 42 -27.04 -2.11 -4.39
N HIS A 43 -27.32 -2.78 -3.26
CA HIS A 43 -28.33 -2.32 -2.32
C HIS A 43 -27.97 -0.96 -1.72
N LEU A 44 -26.72 -0.74 -1.31
CA LEU A 44 -26.23 0.57 -0.86
C LEU A 44 -26.39 1.64 -1.95
N MET A 45 -25.96 1.35 -3.17
CA MET A 45 -26.05 2.28 -4.31
C MET A 45 -27.51 2.65 -4.62
N ALA A 46 -28.44 1.70 -4.52
CA ALA A 46 -29.86 1.94 -4.71
C ALA A 46 -30.46 2.79 -3.57
N GLU A 47 -30.17 2.45 -2.32
CA GLU A 47 -30.66 3.20 -1.15
C GLU A 47 -30.10 4.63 -1.11
N GLN A 48 -28.85 4.82 -1.52
CA GLN A 48 -28.17 6.11 -1.58
C GLN A 48 -28.12 6.69 -3.00
N ASN A 49 -29.07 6.35 -3.86
CA ASN A 49 -28.99 6.69 -5.30
C ASN A 49 -28.84 8.21 -5.58
N GLU A 50 -29.34 9.08 -4.71
CA GLU A 50 -29.20 10.55 -4.87
C GLU A 50 -27.80 11.07 -4.47
N ALA A 51 -27.05 10.31 -3.67
CA ALA A 51 -25.69 10.67 -3.27
C ALA A 51 -24.68 10.49 -4.41
N PHE A 52 -24.98 9.61 -5.37
CA PHE A 52 -24.11 9.35 -6.52
C PHE A 52 -24.55 10.17 -7.73
N ALA A 53 -23.56 10.77 -8.39
CA ALA A 53 -23.74 11.52 -9.63
C ALA A 53 -22.96 10.84 -10.75
N TRP A 54 -23.64 10.59 -11.87
CA TRP A 54 -23.09 9.88 -13.03
C TRP A 54 -22.95 10.82 -14.24
N THR A 55 -23.67 11.95 -14.23
CA THR A 55 -23.61 12.99 -15.26
C THR A 55 -23.31 14.36 -14.64
N GLU A 56 -22.91 15.33 -15.45
CA GLU A 56 -22.65 16.69 -14.95
C GLU A 56 -23.89 17.38 -14.38
N THR A 57 -25.08 17.03 -14.90
CA THR A 57 -26.38 17.60 -14.47
C THR A 57 -26.87 17.04 -13.14
N GLU A 58 -26.38 15.87 -12.73
CA GLU A 58 -26.71 15.23 -11.46
C GLU A 58 -25.88 15.73 -10.27
N ARG A 59 -24.88 16.60 -10.53
CA ARG A 59 -24.00 17.16 -9.49
C ARG A 59 -24.80 17.95 -8.46
N GLY A 60 -24.53 17.66 -7.19
CA GLY A 60 -25.07 18.41 -6.05
C GLY A 60 -24.44 19.79 -5.91
N LYS A 61 -25.13 20.67 -5.17
CA LYS A 61 -24.60 21.96 -4.69
C LYS A 61 -24.69 21.99 -3.18
N LEU A 62 -23.69 22.58 -2.53
CA LEU A 62 -23.79 22.90 -1.10
C LEU A 62 -24.96 23.86 -0.90
N ARG A 63 -25.75 23.61 0.16
CA ARG A 63 -26.93 24.43 0.45
C ARG A 63 -26.52 25.80 1.00
N GLU A 64 -27.14 26.85 0.50
CA GLU A 64 -26.80 28.24 0.82
C GLU A 64 -27.10 28.64 2.28
N ASP A 65 -28.00 27.91 2.95
CA ASP A 65 -28.32 28.14 4.35
C ASP A 65 -27.22 27.67 5.31
N PHE A 66 -26.36 26.76 4.85
CA PHE A 66 -25.18 26.31 5.59
C PHE A 66 -23.91 27.03 5.13
N PHE A 67 -23.76 27.22 3.83
CA PHE A 67 -22.56 27.77 3.22
C PHE A 67 -22.88 29.00 2.38
N LYS A 68 -22.38 30.17 2.79
CA LYS A 68 -22.64 31.42 2.08
C LYS A 68 -21.78 31.51 0.80
N PRO A 69 -22.23 32.27 -0.22
CA PRO A 69 -21.43 32.53 -1.41
C PRO A 69 -20.02 33.05 -1.09
N VAL A 70 -19.02 32.44 -1.71
CA VAL A 70 -17.61 32.77 -1.51
C VAL A 70 -17.31 34.16 -2.08
N ARG A 71 -16.68 35.01 -1.27
CA ARG A 71 -16.21 36.32 -1.69
C ARG A 71 -14.70 36.24 -1.97
N ILE A 72 -14.29 36.53 -3.20
CA ILE A 72 -12.88 36.58 -3.57
C ILE A 72 -12.28 37.89 -3.03
N ALA A 73 -11.56 37.79 -1.92
CA ALA A 73 -10.85 38.91 -1.34
C ALA A 73 -9.59 39.22 -2.17
N THR A 74 -9.41 40.49 -2.56
CA THR A 74 -8.28 40.92 -3.38
C THR A 74 -7.62 42.18 -2.81
N VAL A 75 -6.33 42.37 -3.08
CA VAL A 75 -5.64 43.65 -2.86
C VAL A 75 -6.05 44.66 -3.95
N PRO A 76 -5.88 45.97 -3.75
CA PRO A 76 -6.14 46.95 -4.80
C PRO A 76 -5.38 46.64 -6.09
N HIS A 77 -6.09 46.56 -7.22
CA HIS A 77 -5.52 46.24 -8.53
C HIS A 77 -6.37 46.79 -9.67
N THR A 78 -5.83 46.74 -10.89
CA THR A 78 -6.54 47.09 -12.11
C THR A 78 -7.09 45.82 -12.77
N PRO A 79 -8.35 45.83 -13.26
CA PRO A 79 -8.89 44.71 -14.03
C PRO A 79 -8.02 44.39 -15.26
N TRP A 80 -7.94 43.11 -15.63
CA TRP A 80 -7.15 42.64 -16.78
C TRP A 80 -8.03 42.08 -17.88
N VAL A 81 -7.57 42.25 -19.12
CA VAL A 81 -8.18 41.65 -20.31
C VAL A 81 -7.10 40.97 -21.12
N GLN A 82 -7.12 39.64 -21.14
CA GLN A 82 -6.17 38.82 -21.88
C GLN A 82 -6.84 38.18 -23.11
N GLY A 83 -6.14 38.09 -24.24
CA GLY A 83 -6.62 37.38 -25.42
C GLY A 83 -6.45 35.86 -25.27
N ASN A 84 -7.43 35.09 -25.75
CA ASN A 84 -7.35 33.63 -25.80
C ASN A 84 -6.46 33.17 -26.96
N GLN A 85 -5.85 32.00 -26.79
CA GLN A 85 -5.16 31.36 -27.90
C GLN A 85 -6.19 30.88 -28.95
N PRO A 86 -5.85 30.91 -30.25
CA PRO A 86 -6.71 30.35 -31.28
C PRO A 86 -7.00 28.87 -31.00
N ILE A 87 -8.28 28.49 -31.08
CA ILE A 87 -8.70 27.09 -30.98
C ILE A 87 -8.40 26.42 -32.33
N ALA A 88 -7.69 25.30 -32.31
CA ALA A 88 -7.43 24.55 -33.52
C ALA A 88 -8.76 24.11 -34.17
N PRO A 89 -8.91 24.19 -35.52
CA PRO A 89 -10.21 23.95 -36.17
C PRO A 89 -10.87 22.61 -35.80
N PHE A 90 -10.07 21.54 -35.65
CA PHE A 90 -10.57 20.22 -35.29
C PHE A 90 -11.08 20.11 -33.84
N LEU A 91 -10.73 21.06 -32.96
CA LEU A 91 -11.20 21.12 -31.58
C LEU A 91 -12.39 22.06 -31.38
N PHE A 92 -12.76 22.86 -32.39
CA PHE A 92 -13.73 23.94 -32.22
C PHE A 92 -15.10 23.43 -31.77
N GLU A 93 -15.70 22.50 -32.52
CA GLU A 93 -17.02 21.92 -32.17
C GLU A 93 -17.00 21.20 -30.81
N PRO A 94 -16.04 20.29 -30.53
CA PRO A 94 -15.93 19.66 -29.21
C PRO A 94 -15.84 20.65 -28.05
N VAL A 95 -15.12 21.76 -28.23
CA VAL A 95 -14.99 22.80 -27.21
C VAL A 95 -16.31 23.57 -27.03
N CYS A 96 -16.98 23.91 -28.14
CA CYS A 96 -18.28 24.55 -28.09
C CYS A 96 -19.33 23.68 -27.39
N GLU A 97 -19.37 22.37 -27.69
CA GLU A 97 -20.24 21.41 -27.00
C GLU A 97 -19.96 21.36 -25.49
N GLN A 98 -18.68 21.30 -25.09
CA GLN A 98 -18.31 21.29 -23.68
C GLN A 98 -18.70 22.59 -22.96
N ILE A 99 -18.56 23.75 -23.61
CA ILE A 99 -19.01 25.03 -23.05
C ILE A 99 -20.53 25.06 -22.91
N ARG A 100 -21.29 24.60 -23.93
CA ARG A 100 -22.77 24.52 -23.86
C ARG A 100 -23.22 23.61 -22.73
N SER A 101 -22.61 22.44 -22.59
CA SER A 101 -22.90 21.50 -21.49
C SER A 101 -22.63 22.11 -20.12
N LYS A 102 -21.54 22.88 -19.97
CA LYS A 102 -21.25 23.61 -18.72
C LYS A 102 -22.24 24.75 -18.45
N ILE A 103 -22.76 25.42 -19.47
CA ILE A 103 -23.81 26.43 -19.32
C ILE A 103 -25.12 25.76 -18.89
N GLU A 104 -25.49 24.65 -19.51
CA GLU A 104 -26.70 23.88 -19.17
C GLU A 104 -26.65 23.31 -17.75
N ALA A 105 -25.48 22.79 -17.34
CA ALA A 105 -25.24 22.37 -15.96
C ALA A 105 -25.22 23.54 -14.96
N GLY A 106 -25.30 24.78 -15.43
CA GLY A 106 -25.25 25.99 -14.61
C GLY A 106 -23.91 26.18 -13.93
N VAL A 107 -22.82 25.72 -14.56
CA VAL A 107 -21.42 25.94 -14.16
C VAL A 107 -20.88 27.22 -14.78
N TYR A 108 -21.28 27.55 -16.01
CA TYR A 108 -20.92 28.79 -16.70
C TYR A 108 -22.15 29.65 -16.96
N GLU A 109 -21.94 30.96 -17.02
CA GLU A 109 -22.96 31.92 -17.44
C GLU A 109 -22.32 33.02 -18.30
N PRO A 110 -23.08 33.63 -19.22
CA PRO A 110 -22.62 34.83 -19.92
C PRO A 110 -22.31 35.96 -18.94
N SER A 111 -21.22 36.69 -19.18
CA SER A 111 -20.79 37.78 -18.31
C SER A 111 -20.34 39.00 -19.13
N SER A 112 -20.61 40.19 -18.60
CA SER A 112 -20.11 41.48 -19.09
C SER A 112 -18.97 42.04 -18.22
N SER A 113 -18.27 41.15 -17.50
CA SER A 113 -17.19 41.48 -16.57
C SER A 113 -16.06 42.29 -17.24
N SER A 114 -15.48 43.20 -16.47
CA SER A 114 -14.24 43.91 -16.84
C SER A 114 -12.98 43.03 -16.75
N TYR A 115 -13.12 41.79 -16.25
CA TYR A 115 -12.05 40.80 -16.16
C TYR A 115 -12.18 39.77 -17.28
N ARG A 116 -11.07 39.48 -17.96
CA ARG A 116 -10.97 38.37 -18.92
C ARG A 116 -9.63 37.66 -18.78
N SER A 117 -9.63 36.50 -18.16
CA SER A 117 -8.47 35.60 -18.10
C SER A 117 -8.37 34.72 -19.35
N ARG A 118 -7.15 34.29 -19.69
CA ARG A 118 -6.97 33.30 -20.76
C ARG A 118 -7.54 31.95 -20.35
N TRP A 119 -7.93 31.15 -21.33
CA TRP A 119 -8.16 29.72 -21.16
C TRP A 119 -7.68 28.96 -22.40
N PHE A 120 -7.41 27.68 -22.21
CA PHE A 120 -6.95 26.77 -23.27
C PHE A 120 -7.44 25.35 -22.98
N CYS A 121 -7.35 24.47 -23.97
CA CYS A 121 -7.76 23.08 -23.85
C CYS A 121 -6.55 22.15 -23.77
N VAL A 122 -6.64 21.15 -22.90
CA VAL A 122 -5.69 20.04 -22.84
C VAL A 122 -6.43 18.72 -23.03
N LEU A 123 -5.78 17.75 -23.67
CA LEU A 123 -6.30 16.38 -23.72
C LEU A 123 -6.11 15.71 -22.37
N LYS A 124 -7.12 14.96 -21.91
CA LYS A 124 -6.98 14.07 -20.75
C LYS A 124 -6.05 12.90 -21.12
N LYS A 125 -5.65 12.11 -20.11
CA LYS A 125 -4.77 10.93 -20.27
C LYS A 125 -5.31 9.88 -21.25
N ASP A 126 -6.62 9.86 -21.49
CA ASP A 126 -7.27 8.98 -22.45
C ASP A 126 -7.02 9.35 -23.93
N GLY A 127 -6.37 10.51 -24.18
CA GLY A 127 -6.06 11.02 -25.51
C GLY A 127 -7.27 11.47 -26.33
N LYS A 128 -8.48 11.42 -25.76
CA LYS A 128 -9.74 11.68 -26.48
C LYS A 128 -10.57 12.78 -25.83
N SER A 129 -10.63 12.79 -24.50
CA SER A 129 -11.44 13.75 -23.76
C SER A 129 -10.72 15.09 -23.61
N LEU A 130 -11.44 16.18 -23.78
CA LEU A 130 -10.91 17.54 -23.60
C LEU A 130 -11.15 18.05 -22.17
N ARG A 131 -10.20 18.84 -21.68
CA ARG A 131 -10.31 19.61 -20.44
C ARG A 131 -10.01 21.08 -20.73
N ILE A 132 -10.98 21.95 -20.47
CA ILE A 132 -10.79 23.40 -20.45
C ILE A 132 -10.04 23.79 -19.18
N VAL A 133 -8.96 24.56 -19.34
CA VAL A 133 -8.11 25.08 -18.27
C VAL A 133 -8.16 26.61 -18.31
N HIS A 134 -8.50 27.23 -17.19
CA HIS A 134 -8.45 28.69 -17.05
C HIS A 134 -7.10 29.10 -16.44
N SER A 135 -6.42 30.03 -17.11
CA SER A 135 -5.19 30.65 -16.64
C SER A 135 -5.52 31.74 -15.63
N LEU A 136 -5.54 31.37 -14.35
CA LEU A 136 -5.91 32.26 -13.24
C LEU A 136 -4.69 32.87 -12.53
N GLU A 137 -3.51 32.86 -13.15
CA GLU A 137 -2.30 33.48 -12.61
C GLU A 137 -2.50 34.96 -12.25
N PRO A 138 -3.18 35.80 -13.08
CA PRO A 138 -3.46 37.19 -12.71
C PRO A 138 -4.39 37.30 -11.49
N LEU A 139 -5.39 36.43 -11.40
CA LEU A 139 -6.32 36.40 -10.26
C LEU A 139 -5.60 35.98 -8.98
N ASN A 140 -4.76 34.94 -9.07
CA ASN A 140 -3.97 34.43 -7.96
C ASN A 140 -2.97 35.49 -7.45
N ALA A 141 -2.40 36.30 -8.33
CA ALA A 141 -1.47 37.36 -7.96
C ALA A 141 -2.10 38.50 -7.13
N VAL A 142 -3.40 38.73 -7.28
CA VAL A 142 -4.13 39.79 -6.57
C VAL A 142 -5.02 39.25 -5.45
N THR A 143 -5.21 37.94 -5.36
CA THR A 143 -6.01 37.28 -4.33
C THR A 143 -5.29 37.34 -2.99
N ILE A 144 -6.01 37.71 -1.93
CA ILE A 144 -5.51 37.58 -0.55
C ILE A 144 -5.51 36.09 -0.19
N ALA A 145 -4.33 35.55 0.11
CA ALA A 145 -4.14 34.12 0.33
C ALA A 145 -4.94 33.60 1.53
N HIS A 146 -5.59 32.44 1.35
CA HIS A 146 -6.24 31.72 2.44
C HIS A 146 -5.17 31.07 3.33
N SER A 147 -5.34 31.12 4.65
CA SER A 147 -4.41 30.51 5.61
C SER A 147 -4.63 29.02 5.84
N GLY A 148 -5.77 28.48 5.39
CA GLY A 148 -6.09 27.06 5.51
C GLY A 148 -5.06 26.21 4.76
N LEU A 149 -4.47 25.23 5.47
CA LEU A 149 -3.56 24.26 4.88
C LEU A 149 -4.19 22.86 4.99
N PRO A 150 -4.20 22.06 3.92
CA PRO A 150 -4.63 20.68 4.02
C PRO A 150 -3.67 19.89 4.93
N PRO A 151 -4.16 18.80 5.58
CA PRO A 151 -3.34 18.00 6.46
C PRO A 151 -2.17 17.33 5.71
N ASN A 152 -1.11 16.99 6.44
CA ASN A 152 0.02 16.28 5.86
C ASN A 152 -0.40 14.87 5.42
N THR A 153 -0.06 14.48 4.19
CA THR A 153 -0.48 13.21 3.60
C THR A 153 0.08 11.98 4.31
N GLU A 154 1.31 12.02 4.82
CA GLU A 154 1.90 10.91 5.57
C GLU A 154 1.22 10.75 6.94
N GLU A 155 0.92 11.87 7.61
CA GLU A 155 0.20 11.85 8.87
C GLU A 155 -1.21 11.29 8.66
N LEU A 156 -1.91 11.76 7.63
CA LEU A 156 -3.22 11.26 7.24
C LEU A 156 -3.18 9.74 6.99
N ALA A 157 -2.26 9.26 6.16
CA ALA A 157 -2.12 7.84 5.85
C ALA A 157 -1.85 7.00 7.10
N SER A 158 -1.04 7.49 8.04
CA SER A 158 -0.76 6.79 9.30
C SER A 158 -2.01 6.57 10.17
N ARG A 159 -3.03 7.42 10.04
CA ARG A 159 -4.31 7.30 10.77
C ARG A 159 -5.23 6.23 10.22
N PHE A 160 -4.93 5.69 9.03
CA PHE A 160 -5.58 4.52 8.44
C PHE A 160 -4.82 3.22 8.72
N ALA A 161 -3.68 3.27 9.42
CA ALA A 161 -2.94 2.08 9.80
C ALA A 161 -3.74 1.19 10.76
N GLY A 162 -3.70 -0.12 10.52
CA GLY A 162 -4.44 -1.10 11.30
C GLY A 162 -5.92 -1.21 10.95
N ARG A 163 -6.33 -0.76 9.76
CA ARG A 163 -7.65 -1.06 9.19
C ARG A 163 -7.54 -2.24 8.21
N SER A 164 -8.50 -3.16 8.26
CA SER A 164 -8.53 -4.35 7.40
C SER A 164 -8.90 -4.04 5.96
N CYS A 165 -9.69 -2.99 5.78
CA CYS A 165 -10.02 -2.40 4.50
C CYS A 165 -10.28 -0.89 4.68
N GLY A 166 -10.32 -0.18 3.57
CA GLY A 166 -10.72 1.22 3.51
C GLY A 166 -11.36 1.49 2.16
N THR A 167 -12.11 2.58 2.07
CA THR A 167 -12.61 3.09 0.80
C THR A 167 -12.31 4.57 0.72
N THR A 168 -12.20 5.12 -0.47
CA THR A 168 -12.12 6.56 -0.68
C THR A 168 -13.30 6.96 -1.54
N MET A 169 -14.09 7.89 -1.06
CA MET A 169 -15.12 8.53 -1.85
C MET A 169 -14.48 9.76 -2.51
N ASP A 170 -14.39 9.74 -3.83
CA ASP A 170 -14.14 10.94 -4.60
C ASP A 170 -15.46 11.70 -4.61
N LEU A 171 -15.52 12.83 -3.90
CA LEU A 171 -16.67 13.70 -4.06
C LEU A 171 -16.64 14.10 -5.53
N TYR A 172 -17.76 13.90 -6.25
CA TYR A 172 -17.89 14.37 -7.63
C TYR A 172 -18.06 15.88 -7.61
N THR A 173 -17.01 16.52 -7.12
CA THR A 173 -16.88 17.91 -6.92
C THR A 173 -16.56 18.47 -8.28
N PRO A 174 -17.30 19.48 -8.71
CA PRO A 174 -16.55 20.57 -9.25
C PRO A 174 -15.65 21.01 -8.07
N PHE A 175 -14.34 21.13 -8.25
CA PHE A 175 -13.77 22.44 -7.97
C PHE A 175 -14.81 23.47 -8.39
N GLY A 176 -15.57 23.89 -7.38
CA GLY A 176 -16.69 24.80 -7.45
C GLY A 176 -18.13 24.32 -7.29
N ALA A 177 -18.54 24.11 -6.05
CA ALA A 177 -19.77 24.72 -5.54
C ALA A 177 -19.31 25.79 -4.54
N MET A 178 -19.56 27.09 -4.66
CA MET A 178 -20.83 27.83 -4.70
C MET A 178 -20.80 29.05 -5.66
N ARG A 179 -21.97 29.62 -6.04
CA ARG A 179 -22.15 30.65 -7.10
C ARG A 179 -21.56 32.02 -6.72
N LEU A 180 -21.02 32.88 -7.59
CA LEU A 180 -21.07 33.11 -9.07
C LEU A 180 -19.92 32.46 -9.88
N VAL A 181 -19.84 31.18 -10.28
CA VAL A 181 -20.85 30.13 -10.41
C VAL A 181 -20.40 28.80 -9.80
N THR A 182 -19.09 28.63 -9.62
CA THR A 182 -18.36 27.48 -9.08
C THR A 182 -16.95 28.01 -8.67
N LEU A 183 -16.40 27.69 -7.47
CA LEU A 183 -14.95 27.88 -7.17
C LEU A 183 -14.08 27.45 -8.37
N PRO A 184 -13.37 28.36 -9.03
CA PRO A 184 -12.76 28.02 -10.30
C PRO A 184 -11.55 27.11 -10.13
N MET A 185 -11.43 26.10 -11.00
CA MET A 185 -10.22 25.29 -11.12
C MET A 185 -9.02 26.17 -11.46
N GLY A 186 -7.97 26.11 -10.63
CA GLY A 186 -6.75 26.90 -10.79
C GLY A 186 -6.68 28.16 -9.93
N TRP A 187 -7.75 28.50 -9.19
CA TRP A 187 -7.68 29.56 -8.17
C TRP A 187 -7.09 29.02 -6.87
N THR A 188 -6.10 29.72 -6.31
CA THR A 188 -5.29 29.24 -5.18
C THR A 188 -6.11 28.95 -3.93
N ASN A 189 -7.15 29.74 -3.66
CA ASN A 189 -7.98 29.57 -2.46
C ASN A 189 -9.12 28.55 -2.63
N SER A 190 -9.34 27.99 -3.84
CA SER A 190 -10.41 27.00 -4.05
C SER A 190 -10.23 25.76 -3.18
N VAL A 191 -8.99 25.24 -3.10
CA VAL A 191 -8.64 24.04 -2.32
C VAL A 191 -8.92 24.23 -0.83
N PRO A 192 -8.35 25.25 -0.14
CA PRO A 192 -8.54 25.38 1.30
C PRO A 192 -9.98 25.71 1.70
N ILE A 193 -10.69 26.54 0.94
CA ILE A 193 -12.11 26.84 1.21
C ILE A 193 -12.94 25.56 1.11
N PHE A 194 -12.76 24.80 0.03
CA PHE A 194 -13.49 23.56 -0.16
C PHE A 194 -13.17 22.53 0.94
N HIS A 195 -11.89 22.40 1.30
CA HIS A 195 -11.47 21.50 2.37
C HIS A 195 -12.09 21.88 3.72
N GLU A 196 -12.20 23.17 4.04
CA GLU A 196 -12.87 23.64 5.26
C GLU A 196 -14.37 23.34 5.25
N ASP A 197 -15.05 23.57 4.14
CA ASP A 197 -16.48 23.25 4.00
C ASP A 197 -16.74 21.76 4.20
N ILE A 198 -15.97 20.87 3.55
CA ILE A 198 -16.11 19.42 3.72
C ILE A 198 -15.76 18.98 5.14
N THR A 199 -14.72 19.56 5.74
CA THR A 199 -14.34 19.28 7.13
C THR A 199 -15.44 19.72 8.11
N ALA A 200 -16.12 20.83 7.84
CA ALA A 200 -17.26 21.27 8.64
C ALA A 200 -18.47 20.33 8.51
N ILE A 201 -18.76 19.84 7.29
CA ILE A 201 -19.85 18.86 7.04
C ILE A 201 -19.57 17.55 7.78
N LEU A 202 -18.34 17.06 7.72
CA LEU A 202 -17.94 15.75 8.23
C LEU A 202 -17.36 15.82 9.65
N GLN A 203 -17.41 16.98 10.30
CA GLN A 203 -16.87 17.18 11.65
C GLN A 203 -17.28 16.09 12.65
N PRO A 204 -18.55 15.62 12.71
CA PRO A 204 -18.95 14.58 13.65
C PRO A 204 -18.27 13.23 13.42
N GLU A 205 -17.83 12.98 12.19
CA GLU A 205 -17.23 11.72 11.74
C GLU A 205 -15.70 11.71 11.85
N ILE A 206 -15.09 12.88 12.04
CA ILE A 206 -13.65 13.08 12.17
C ILE A 206 -13.24 12.97 13.66
N PRO A 207 -12.16 12.25 14.01
CA PRO A 207 -11.27 11.47 13.14
C PRO A 207 -11.66 9.97 13.07
N HIS A 208 -12.83 9.59 13.58
CA HIS A 208 -13.15 8.19 13.89
C HIS A 208 -13.50 7.36 12.67
N ILE A 209 -14.27 7.93 11.73
CA ILE A 209 -14.77 7.28 10.52
C ILE A 209 -14.02 7.78 9.29
N THR A 210 -13.75 9.08 9.19
CA THR A 210 -13.11 9.68 8.01
C THR A 210 -12.17 10.80 8.41
N GLU A 211 -11.29 11.17 7.49
CA GLU A 211 -10.51 12.40 7.56
C GLU A 211 -10.32 12.93 6.13
N PRO A 212 -11.12 13.93 5.71
CA PRO A 212 -11.11 14.43 4.35
C PRO A 212 -9.75 14.99 3.94
N PHE A 213 -9.41 14.84 2.66
CA PHE A 213 -8.25 15.44 2.05
C PHE A 213 -8.64 16.07 0.71
N VAL A 214 -8.89 17.38 0.73
CA VAL A 214 -9.39 18.11 -0.44
C VAL A 214 -10.67 17.45 -0.98
N ASP A 215 -10.61 16.80 -2.14
CA ASP A 215 -11.74 16.12 -2.81
C ASP A 215 -11.90 14.65 -2.39
N ASP A 216 -10.82 14.05 -1.86
CA ASP A 216 -10.78 12.67 -1.43
C ASP A 216 -11.32 12.55 0.01
N VAL A 217 -12.37 11.76 0.20
CA VAL A 217 -12.94 11.45 1.52
C VAL A 217 -12.67 9.99 1.85
N PRO A 218 -11.51 9.68 2.46
CA PRO A 218 -11.17 8.32 2.85
C PRO A 218 -11.98 7.88 4.08
N VAL A 219 -12.56 6.70 4.03
CA VAL A 219 -13.39 6.09 5.08
C VAL A 219 -12.66 4.88 5.66
N LYS A 220 -12.52 4.88 6.99
CA LYS A 220 -11.86 3.82 7.75
C LYS A 220 -12.76 2.61 7.82
N GLY A 221 -12.26 1.46 7.36
CA GLY A 221 -12.91 0.17 7.59
C GLY A 221 -12.70 -0.35 9.02
N PRO A 222 -13.04 -1.61 9.29
CA PRO A 222 -12.86 -2.22 10.60
C PRO A 222 -11.38 -2.29 11.00
N LEU A 223 -11.12 -2.33 12.30
CA LEU A 223 -9.77 -2.56 12.82
C LEU A 223 -9.31 -3.98 12.46
N THR A 224 -8.04 -4.16 12.17
CA THR A 224 -7.45 -5.49 11.97
C THR A 224 -7.39 -6.24 13.30
N ARG A 225 -7.31 -7.58 13.23
CA ARG A 225 -7.04 -8.42 14.40
C ARG A 225 -5.78 -7.99 15.15
N ALA A 226 -4.80 -7.43 14.44
CA ALA A 226 -3.52 -7.00 14.99
C ALA A 226 -3.51 -5.55 15.54
N GLU A 227 -4.62 -4.82 15.49
CA GLU A 227 -4.64 -3.39 15.79
C GLU A 227 -4.08 -3.03 17.17
N PRO A 228 -4.39 -3.75 18.27
CA PRO A 228 -3.85 -3.41 19.59
C PRO A 228 -2.33 -3.45 19.69
N ILE A 229 -1.67 -4.30 18.90
CA ILE A 229 -0.21 -4.40 18.82
C ILE A 229 0.34 -3.37 17.83
N GLN A 230 -0.32 -3.19 16.67
CA GLN A 230 0.11 -2.20 15.68
C GLN A 230 0.05 -0.77 16.22
N LYS A 231 -0.92 -0.46 17.07
CA LYS A 231 -1.05 0.83 17.76
C LYS A 231 0.22 1.21 18.52
N LEU A 232 0.91 0.24 19.12
CA LEU A 232 2.15 0.48 19.87
C LEU A 232 3.35 0.87 18.98
N THR A 233 3.26 0.68 17.65
CA THR A 233 4.32 1.08 16.71
C THR A 233 4.19 2.54 16.25
N ARG A 234 3.12 3.24 16.63
CA ARG A 234 2.88 4.64 16.26
C ARG A 234 3.79 5.57 17.07
N LYS A 235 4.42 6.55 16.40
CA LYS A 235 5.40 7.48 17.01
C LYS A 235 4.87 8.25 18.23
N SER A 236 3.57 8.51 18.30
CA SER A 236 2.93 9.31 19.35
C SER A 236 2.29 8.48 20.47
N VAL A 237 2.43 7.16 20.44
CA VAL A 237 1.84 6.25 21.44
C VAL A 237 2.93 5.80 22.42
N GLN A 238 2.67 5.91 23.73
CA GLN A 238 3.56 5.32 24.73
C GLN A 238 3.50 3.80 24.68
N TRP A 239 4.66 3.16 24.80
CA TRP A 239 4.77 1.71 24.76
C TRP A 239 4.30 1.10 26.09
N GLU A 240 3.08 0.56 26.08
CA GLU A 240 2.49 -0.18 27.21
C GLU A 240 1.95 -1.52 26.69
N TRP A 241 2.51 -2.62 27.20
CA TRP A 241 2.05 -3.97 26.87
C TRP A 241 1.16 -4.49 27.99
N GLY A 242 -0.11 -4.71 27.71
CA GLY A 242 -1.09 -5.21 28.68
C GLY A 242 -1.84 -6.45 28.21
N GLU A 243 -2.94 -6.74 28.91
CA GLU A 243 -3.77 -7.93 28.65
C GLU A 243 -4.40 -7.94 27.25
N GLU A 244 -4.70 -6.76 26.70
CA GLU A 244 -5.23 -6.62 25.35
C GLU A 244 -4.21 -7.08 24.30
N GLN A 245 -2.95 -6.66 24.43
CA GLN A 245 -1.86 -7.06 23.53
C GLN A 245 -1.53 -8.55 23.66
N ASP A 246 -1.58 -9.10 24.88
CA ASP A 246 -1.40 -10.54 25.10
C ASP A 246 -2.49 -11.37 24.42
N LYS A 247 -3.76 -10.98 24.59
CA LYS A 247 -4.89 -11.62 23.91
C LYS A 247 -4.77 -11.51 22.40
N THR A 248 -4.41 -10.34 21.87
CA THR A 248 -4.17 -10.15 20.44
C THR A 248 -3.03 -11.02 19.93
N MET A 249 -1.90 -11.10 20.66
CA MET A 249 -0.76 -11.93 20.25
C MET A 249 -1.13 -13.41 20.24
N ALA A 250 -1.88 -13.88 21.25
CA ALA A 250 -2.38 -15.24 21.31
C ALA A 250 -3.37 -15.54 20.16
N ASP A 251 -4.30 -14.62 19.87
CA ASP A 251 -5.24 -14.75 18.75
C ASP A 251 -4.50 -14.76 17.40
N LEU A 252 -3.50 -13.92 17.20
CA LEU A 252 -2.69 -13.92 15.98
C LEU A 252 -1.93 -15.24 15.81
N LYS A 253 -1.32 -15.77 16.87
CA LYS A 253 -0.65 -17.09 16.84
C LYS A 253 -1.65 -18.19 16.45
N LYS A 254 -2.80 -18.23 17.13
CA LYS A 254 -3.87 -19.19 16.84
C LYS A 254 -4.39 -19.05 15.40
N ALA A 255 -4.58 -17.83 14.93
CA ALA A 255 -5.02 -17.55 13.57
C ALA A 255 -4.01 -18.01 12.52
N VAL A 256 -2.70 -17.96 12.81
CA VAL A 256 -1.64 -18.52 11.96
C VAL A 256 -1.66 -20.05 12.00
N GLU A 257 -1.86 -20.65 13.17
CA GLU A 257 -1.96 -22.12 13.34
C GLU A 257 -3.18 -22.71 12.63
N GLU A 258 -4.34 -22.04 12.72
CA GLU A 258 -5.59 -22.44 12.09
C GLU A 258 -5.70 -21.95 10.62
N ALA A 259 -4.72 -21.18 10.15
CA ALA A 259 -4.79 -20.57 8.83
C ALA A 259 -4.83 -21.67 7.75
N PRO A 260 -5.79 -21.65 6.80
CA PRO A 260 -5.81 -22.57 5.66
C PRO A 260 -4.62 -22.38 4.71
N VAL A 261 -3.76 -21.40 5.01
CA VAL A 261 -2.52 -21.09 4.30
C VAL A 261 -1.40 -22.09 4.64
N LEU A 262 -1.47 -22.78 5.79
CA LEU A 262 -0.59 -23.90 6.14
C LEU A 262 -1.15 -25.19 5.54
N LYS A 263 -0.64 -25.58 4.37
CA LYS A 263 -1.02 -26.82 3.70
C LYS A 263 0.00 -27.92 3.95
N PRO A 264 -0.42 -29.20 4.04
CA PRO A 264 0.52 -30.30 3.97
C PRO A 264 1.25 -30.25 2.63
N LEU A 265 2.53 -30.63 2.63
CA LEU A 265 3.31 -30.74 1.40
C LEU A 265 2.74 -31.85 0.51
N ASP A 266 2.35 -31.51 -0.72
CA ASP A 266 1.94 -32.48 -1.73
C ASP A 266 3.06 -32.74 -2.74
N VAL A 267 3.87 -33.75 -2.46
CA VAL A 267 4.98 -34.17 -3.35
C VAL A 267 4.50 -34.79 -4.67
N THR A 268 3.21 -35.12 -4.81
CA THR A 268 2.65 -35.74 -6.03
C THR A 268 2.12 -34.73 -7.04
N SER A 269 1.85 -33.50 -6.60
CA SER A 269 1.32 -32.43 -7.45
C SER A 269 2.22 -31.99 -8.61
N GLY A 270 3.52 -32.31 -8.56
CA GLY A 270 4.53 -31.80 -9.48
C GLY A 270 4.79 -30.28 -9.37
N GLN A 271 4.17 -29.60 -8.41
CA GLN A 271 4.31 -28.16 -8.23
C GLN A 271 5.61 -27.80 -7.51
N PRO A 272 6.27 -26.67 -7.88
CA PRO A 272 7.48 -26.22 -7.22
C PRO A 272 7.32 -26.04 -5.71
N VAL A 273 8.29 -26.57 -4.98
CA VAL A 273 8.47 -26.38 -3.54
C VAL A 273 9.62 -25.41 -3.35
N ARG A 274 9.45 -24.50 -2.40
CA ARG A 274 10.36 -23.39 -2.16
C ARG A 274 10.77 -23.35 -0.70
N LEU A 275 12.08 -23.41 -0.46
CA LEU A 275 12.71 -23.15 0.82
C LEU A 275 13.35 -21.76 0.78
N SER A 276 12.81 -20.81 1.53
CA SER A 276 13.41 -19.47 1.66
C SER A 276 14.19 -19.41 2.98
N VAL A 277 15.45 -18.95 2.93
CA VAL A 277 16.38 -18.95 4.06
C VAL A 277 16.99 -17.57 4.22
N ASP A 278 16.90 -17.02 5.44
CA ASP A 278 17.55 -15.79 5.87
C ASP A 278 18.46 -16.06 7.07
N THR A 279 19.62 -15.41 7.12
CA THR A 279 20.55 -15.59 8.24
C THR A 279 20.98 -14.27 8.84
N SER A 280 20.71 -14.08 10.13
CA SER A 280 21.23 -12.94 10.89
C SER A 280 22.33 -13.39 11.86
N TYR A 281 22.92 -12.44 12.59
CA TYR A 281 23.86 -12.75 13.67
C TYR A 281 23.20 -13.46 14.87
N LEU A 282 21.87 -13.53 14.94
CA LEU A 282 21.11 -14.16 16.02
C LEU A 282 20.66 -15.58 15.67
N ALA A 283 20.06 -15.77 14.49
CA ALA A 283 19.42 -17.02 14.10
C ALA A 283 19.42 -17.21 12.58
N VAL A 284 19.17 -18.45 12.18
CA VAL A 284 18.77 -18.84 10.82
C VAL A 284 17.25 -18.91 10.80
N GLY A 285 16.60 -18.06 10.02
CA GLY A 285 15.16 -18.10 9.77
C GLY A 285 14.87 -18.78 8.44
N TRP A 286 13.85 -19.63 8.40
CA TRP A 286 13.46 -20.28 7.15
C TRP A 286 11.96 -20.57 7.08
N TYR A 287 11.44 -20.67 5.87
CA TYR A 287 10.10 -21.19 5.61
C TYR A 287 10.03 -22.02 4.34
N ILE A 288 9.10 -22.97 4.31
CA ILE A 288 8.79 -23.83 3.18
C ILE A 288 7.43 -23.42 2.64
N SER A 289 7.32 -23.28 1.32
CA SER A 289 6.06 -22.99 0.62
C SER A 289 5.96 -23.80 -0.66
N GLN A 290 4.74 -24.08 -1.11
CA GLN A 290 4.47 -24.77 -2.37
C GLN A 290 3.51 -23.96 -3.23
N ARG A 291 3.79 -23.92 -4.53
CA ARG A 291 2.95 -23.22 -5.50
C ARG A 291 1.57 -23.86 -5.58
N ASP A 292 0.52 -23.06 -5.59
CA ASP A 292 -0.84 -23.56 -5.73
C ASP A 292 -1.06 -24.14 -7.13
N ALA A 293 -1.76 -25.29 -7.21
CA ALA A 293 -1.99 -25.98 -8.47
C ALA A 293 -3.04 -25.27 -9.36
N ILE A 294 -3.90 -24.44 -8.77
CA ILE A 294 -4.98 -23.72 -9.47
C ILE A 294 -4.53 -22.29 -9.76
N ASP A 295 -3.95 -21.61 -8.77
CA ASP A 295 -3.47 -20.23 -8.92
C ASP A 295 -1.93 -20.15 -8.96
N PRO A 296 -1.32 -19.96 -10.15
CA PRO A 296 0.13 -19.91 -10.28
C PRO A 296 0.78 -18.71 -9.57
N ASN A 297 0.04 -17.68 -9.15
CA ASN A 297 0.59 -16.55 -8.40
C ASN A 297 0.54 -16.77 -6.88
N LYS A 298 -0.13 -17.84 -6.42
CA LYS A 298 -0.31 -18.15 -5.02
C LYS A 298 0.71 -19.18 -4.53
N TRP A 299 1.30 -18.89 -3.36
CA TRP A 299 2.16 -19.81 -2.63
C TRP A 299 1.50 -20.15 -1.30
N ASN A 300 1.29 -21.44 -1.04
CA ASN A 300 0.78 -21.92 0.23
C ASN A 300 1.98 -22.24 1.14
N TYR A 301 1.98 -21.74 2.37
CA TYR A 301 3.03 -22.06 3.33
C TYR A 301 2.84 -23.49 3.83
N ILE A 302 3.93 -24.15 4.18
CA ILE A 302 3.93 -25.53 4.68
C ILE A 302 4.49 -25.56 6.09
N ARG A 303 5.65 -24.92 6.29
CA ARG A 303 6.37 -24.96 7.56
C ARG A 303 7.23 -23.71 7.71
N PHE A 304 7.38 -23.25 8.94
CA PHE A 304 8.30 -22.19 9.33
C PHE A 304 9.28 -22.73 10.38
N GLY A 305 10.47 -22.14 10.44
CA GLY A 305 11.43 -22.45 11.49
C GLY A 305 12.42 -21.31 11.73
N SER A 306 12.99 -21.33 12.92
CA SER A 306 14.02 -20.37 13.34
C SER A 306 14.96 -21.09 14.31
N THR A 307 16.24 -21.12 13.96
CA THR A 307 17.26 -21.85 14.70
C THR A 307 18.33 -20.87 15.15
N LEU A 308 18.48 -20.70 16.46
CA LEU A 308 19.45 -19.78 17.07
C LEU A 308 20.88 -20.19 16.76
N LEU A 309 21.72 -19.20 16.50
CA LEU A 309 23.16 -19.36 16.37
C LEU A 309 23.83 -19.34 17.75
N ASN A 310 24.83 -20.19 17.94
CA ASN A 310 25.70 -20.11 19.12
C ASN A 310 26.73 -18.98 18.98
N SER A 311 27.53 -18.74 20.02
CA SER A 311 28.55 -17.68 20.03
C SER A 311 29.60 -17.81 18.91
N THR A 312 29.99 -19.03 18.54
CA THR A 312 30.94 -19.29 17.46
C THR A 312 30.30 -19.05 16.09
N GLU A 313 29.10 -19.57 15.87
CA GLU A 313 28.35 -19.44 14.61
C GLU A 313 27.94 -17.98 14.34
N ALA A 314 27.55 -17.25 15.39
CA ALA A 314 27.26 -15.82 15.31
C ALA A 314 28.48 -14.96 14.91
N ASN A 315 29.70 -15.47 15.12
CA ASN A 315 30.94 -14.81 14.76
C ASN A 315 31.48 -15.20 13.37
N TYR A 316 30.81 -16.10 12.65
CA TYR A 316 31.19 -16.39 11.26
C TYR A 316 31.14 -15.13 10.39
N SER A 317 32.03 -15.09 9.39
CA SER A 317 31.93 -14.10 8.31
C SER A 317 30.55 -14.17 7.64
N GLN A 318 30.08 -13.06 7.08
CA GLN A 318 28.75 -13.00 6.45
C GLN A 318 28.57 -14.13 5.43
N ALA A 319 29.56 -14.35 4.56
CA ALA A 319 29.48 -15.40 3.55
C ALA A 319 29.44 -16.82 4.13
N LYS A 320 30.23 -17.09 5.17
CA LYS A 320 30.24 -18.37 5.89
C LYS A 320 28.89 -18.60 6.59
N ARG A 321 28.30 -17.56 7.16
CA ARG A 321 27.02 -17.61 7.86
C ARG A 321 25.84 -17.87 6.92
N GLU A 322 25.76 -17.22 5.77
CA GLU A 322 24.66 -17.49 4.82
C GLU A 322 24.70 -18.92 4.28
N LEU A 323 25.89 -19.43 3.96
CA LEU A 323 26.06 -20.82 3.55
C LEU A 323 25.68 -21.79 4.67
N TYR A 324 26.09 -21.48 5.90
CA TYR A 324 25.71 -22.26 7.08
C TYR A 324 24.20 -22.28 7.30
N GLY A 325 23.53 -21.14 7.15
CA GLY A 325 22.08 -21.01 7.25
C GLY A 325 21.35 -21.91 6.26
N ILE A 326 21.76 -21.90 4.99
CA ILE A 326 21.19 -22.78 3.96
C ILE A 326 21.40 -24.25 4.30
N MET A 327 22.62 -24.63 4.69
CA MET A 327 22.94 -26.00 5.10
C MET A 327 22.07 -26.46 6.27
N ARG A 328 21.92 -25.62 7.30
CA ARG A 328 21.08 -25.90 8.48
C ARG A 328 19.62 -26.05 8.11
N ALA A 329 19.06 -25.11 7.35
CA ALA A 329 17.66 -25.15 6.94
C ALA A 329 17.33 -26.39 6.09
N LEU A 330 18.23 -26.78 5.18
CA LEU A 330 18.10 -27.99 4.38
C LEU A 330 18.15 -29.26 5.24
N LYS A 331 19.11 -29.35 6.17
CA LYS A 331 19.29 -30.50 7.06
C LYS A 331 18.13 -30.66 8.05
N GLU A 332 17.67 -29.57 8.64
CA GLU A 332 16.53 -29.56 9.58
C GLU A 332 15.22 -30.02 8.90
N ASN A 333 15.13 -29.84 7.58
CA ASN A 333 13.97 -30.22 6.77
C ASN A 333 14.28 -31.37 5.80
N GLU A 334 15.31 -32.17 6.06
CA GLU A 334 15.80 -33.20 5.13
C GLU A 334 14.66 -34.16 4.71
N TYR A 335 13.92 -34.69 5.68
CA TYR A 335 12.79 -35.59 5.43
C TYR A 335 11.68 -34.97 4.56
N THR A 336 11.44 -33.66 4.72
CA THR A 336 10.42 -32.92 3.96
C THR A 336 10.90 -32.60 2.54
N LEU A 337 12.18 -32.25 2.39
CA LEU A 337 12.72 -31.70 1.14
C LEU A 337 13.35 -32.75 0.22
N VAL A 338 13.71 -33.93 0.73
CA VAL A 338 14.37 -34.96 -0.09
C VAL A 338 13.48 -35.43 -1.25
N MET A 339 12.17 -35.52 -1.03
CA MET A 339 11.16 -35.91 -2.04
C MET A 339 10.57 -34.72 -2.82
N ALA A 340 10.85 -33.48 -2.41
CA ALA A 340 10.29 -32.29 -3.04
C ALA A 340 10.96 -32.04 -4.40
N ARG A 341 10.22 -32.20 -5.51
CA ARG A 341 10.71 -31.91 -6.86
C ARG A 341 9.60 -31.25 -7.70
N PRO A 342 9.87 -30.09 -8.33
CA PRO A 342 11.11 -29.31 -8.30
C PRO A 342 11.29 -28.54 -6.97
N LEU A 343 12.52 -28.45 -6.46
CA LEU A 343 12.88 -27.70 -5.26
C LEU A 343 13.65 -26.43 -5.64
N VAL A 344 13.24 -25.29 -5.07
CA VAL A 344 13.90 -23.99 -5.20
C VAL A 344 14.36 -23.52 -3.82
N VAL A 345 15.62 -23.14 -3.69
CA VAL A 345 16.15 -22.51 -2.48
C VAL A 345 16.30 -21.01 -2.76
N GLU A 346 15.68 -20.18 -1.93
CA GLU A 346 15.77 -18.72 -2.02
C GLU A 346 16.64 -18.14 -0.91
N THR A 347 17.50 -17.19 -1.27
CA THR A 347 18.33 -16.41 -0.35
C THR A 347 18.54 -15.00 -0.91
N ASP A 348 18.82 -14.01 -0.05
CA ASP A 348 19.21 -12.66 -0.46
C ASP A 348 20.72 -12.54 -0.75
N ALA A 349 21.48 -13.60 -0.50
CA ALA A 349 22.92 -13.63 -0.64
C ALA A 349 23.36 -14.14 -2.03
N LYS A 350 23.45 -13.22 -3.01
CA LYS A 350 23.81 -13.55 -4.41
C LYS A 350 25.11 -14.35 -4.56
N TYR A 351 26.10 -14.14 -3.69
CA TYR A 351 27.41 -14.78 -3.78
C TYR A 351 27.39 -16.28 -3.41
N VAL A 352 26.35 -16.77 -2.74
CA VAL A 352 26.24 -18.20 -2.35
C VAL A 352 26.22 -19.10 -3.58
N GLN A 353 25.63 -18.64 -4.69
CA GLN A 353 25.64 -19.37 -5.95
C GLN A 353 27.06 -19.68 -6.42
N GLY A 354 27.96 -18.70 -6.33
CA GLY A 354 29.36 -18.87 -6.69
C GLY A 354 30.11 -19.82 -5.76
N MET A 355 29.79 -19.80 -4.46
CA MET A 355 30.37 -20.71 -3.46
C MET A 355 29.98 -22.17 -3.73
N LEU A 356 28.72 -22.43 -4.07
CA LEU A 356 28.24 -23.79 -4.37
C LEU A 356 28.80 -24.35 -5.69
N GLN A 357 29.05 -23.49 -6.68
CA GLN A 357 29.57 -23.90 -7.99
C GLN A 357 31.09 -24.14 -7.97
N ASN A 358 31.84 -23.40 -7.13
CA ASN A 358 33.31 -23.45 -7.09
C ASN A 358 33.86 -23.83 -5.70
N PRO A 359 33.58 -25.05 -5.19
CA PRO A 359 33.99 -25.47 -3.84
C PRO A 359 35.52 -25.46 -3.67
N GLY A 360 36.29 -25.76 -4.73
CA GLY A 360 37.76 -25.78 -4.69
C GLY A 360 38.43 -24.40 -4.56
N ALA A 361 37.67 -23.31 -4.64
CA ALA A 361 38.19 -21.95 -4.41
C ALA A 361 38.15 -21.54 -2.93
N ALA A 362 37.46 -22.29 -2.07
CA ALA A 362 37.36 -22.03 -0.64
C ALA A 362 38.43 -22.84 0.13
N PRO A 363 39.37 -22.19 0.85
CA PRO A 363 40.49 -22.88 1.50
C PRO A 363 40.12 -23.62 2.81
N ASN A 364 38.83 -23.76 3.16
CA ASN A 364 38.39 -24.23 4.47
C ASN A 364 37.62 -25.58 4.36
N ALA A 365 38.14 -26.61 5.03
CA ALA A 365 37.57 -27.96 5.08
C ALA A 365 36.13 -28.02 5.60
N THR A 366 35.78 -27.16 6.56
CA THR A 366 34.43 -27.05 7.14
C THR A 366 33.41 -26.56 6.11
N ILE A 367 33.77 -25.55 5.30
CA ILE A 367 32.93 -25.03 4.22
C ILE A 367 32.68 -26.10 3.16
N ASN A 368 33.71 -26.86 2.78
CA ASN A 368 33.58 -27.92 1.79
C ASN A 368 32.61 -29.02 2.25
N ARG A 369 32.69 -29.41 3.52
CA ARG A 369 31.75 -30.37 4.11
C ARG A 369 30.32 -29.83 4.20
N TRP A 370 30.13 -28.54 4.42
CA TRP A 370 28.78 -27.94 4.32
C TRP A 370 28.26 -27.97 2.90
N ILE A 371 29.09 -27.64 1.91
CA ILE A 371 28.74 -27.72 0.49
C ILE A 371 28.38 -29.15 0.10
N GLU A 372 29.11 -30.16 0.57
CA GLU A 372 28.78 -31.58 0.36
C GLU A 372 27.40 -31.93 0.91
N ASN A 373 27.03 -31.43 2.10
CA ASN A 373 25.70 -31.66 2.68
C ASN A 373 24.61 -30.94 1.89
N VAL A 374 24.84 -29.70 1.46
CA VAL A 374 23.90 -28.95 0.61
C VAL A 374 23.71 -29.66 -0.73
N ARG A 375 24.78 -30.20 -1.33
CA ARG A 375 24.74 -30.91 -2.62
C ARG A 375 24.01 -32.26 -2.58
N LYS A 376 23.65 -32.79 -1.42
CA LYS A 376 22.76 -33.97 -1.32
C LYS A 376 21.35 -33.66 -1.84
N PHE A 377 20.96 -32.39 -1.82
CA PHE A 377 19.66 -31.92 -2.31
C PHE A 377 19.77 -31.51 -3.77
N TYR A 378 18.79 -31.91 -4.58
CA TYR A 378 18.66 -31.44 -5.95
C TYR A 378 17.71 -30.24 -5.97
N PHE A 379 18.25 -29.04 -6.15
CA PHE A 379 17.49 -27.78 -6.13
C PHE A 379 18.08 -26.73 -7.08
N GLU A 380 17.24 -25.75 -7.42
CA GLU A 380 17.68 -24.51 -8.06
C GLU A 380 17.85 -23.41 -7.02
N LEU A 381 18.96 -22.68 -7.07
CA LEU A 381 19.19 -21.53 -6.20
C LEU A 381 18.64 -20.26 -6.87
N SER A 382 17.76 -19.54 -6.18
CA SER A 382 17.17 -18.28 -6.62
C SER A 382 17.56 -17.16 -5.66
N HIS A 383 17.98 -16.02 -6.21
CA HIS A 383 18.32 -14.84 -5.41
C HIS A 383 17.13 -13.87 -5.36
N VAL A 384 16.72 -13.47 -4.15
CA VAL A 384 15.61 -12.54 -3.91
C VAL A 384 16.11 -11.27 -3.23
N MET A 385 15.61 -10.09 -3.61
CA MET A 385 16.04 -8.85 -2.95
C MET A 385 15.52 -8.76 -1.51
N GLY A 386 16.41 -8.47 -0.55
CA GLY A 386 16.11 -8.48 0.90
C GLY A 386 14.99 -7.54 1.40
N LYS A 387 14.56 -6.53 0.61
CA LYS A 387 13.46 -5.61 1.02
C LYS A 387 12.09 -6.29 1.15
N THR A 388 11.93 -7.47 0.56
CA THR A 388 10.66 -8.21 0.49
C THR A 388 10.80 -9.65 1.00
N PHE A 389 11.79 -9.92 1.86
CA PHE A 389 12.13 -11.29 2.26
C PHE A 389 11.47 -11.68 3.59
N PRO A 390 10.42 -12.52 3.61
CA PRO A 390 9.62 -12.78 4.81
C PRO A 390 10.36 -13.56 5.90
N ALA A 391 11.51 -14.16 5.59
CA ALA A 391 12.31 -14.92 6.55
C ALA A 391 13.16 -14.01 7.48
N ASP A 392 13.27 -12.70 7.20
CA ASP A 392 14.06 -11.74 8.00
C ASP A 392 13.56 -11.64 9.45
N ASP A 393 12.25 -11.67 9.67
CA ASP A 393 11.68 -11.63 11.03
C ASP A 393 12.04 -12.91 11.83
N LEU A 394 12.13 -14.05 11.15
CA LEU A 394 12.47 -15.34 11.76
C LEU A 394 13.96 -15.43 12.11
N SER A 395 14.85 -14.83 11.31
CA SER A 395 16.29 -14.86 11.55
C SER A 395 16.72 -13.91 12.67
N ARG A 396 15.89 -12.92 13.03
CA ARG A 396 16.18 -11.92 14.07
C ARG A 396 15.53 -12.20 15.43
N ARG A 397 14.83 -13.34 15.55
CA ARG A 397 14.20 -13.79 16.81
C ARG A 397 15.26 -14.08 17.89
N ARG A 398 15.07 -13.53 19.10
CA ARG A 398 15.90 -13.84 20.28
C ARG A 398 15.41 -15.09 21.01
N LYS A 399 16.32 -15.79 21.70
CA LYS A 399 16.00 -16.95 22.56
C LYS A 399 14.87 -16.64 23.53
N GLN A 400 13.87 -17.52 23.58
CA GLN A 400 12.72 -17.42 24.48
C GLN A 400 12.75 -18.54 25.54
N PRO A 401 12.13 -18.33 26.71
CA PRO A 401 11.90 -19.42 27.67
C PRO A 401 11.09 -20.55 27.03
N GLY A 402 11.56 -21.80 27.17
CA GLY A 402 10.91 -22.98 26.59
C GLY A 402 11.38 -23.36 25.18
N ASP A 403 12.26 -22.57 24.55
CA ASP A 403 12.99 -23.04 23.36
C ASP A 403 13.76 -24.32 23.72
N PRO A 404 13.74 -25.36 22.86
CA PRO A 404 14.46 -26.59 23.13
C PRO A 404 15.95 -26.29 23.34
N GLU A 405 16.57 -26.96 24.32
CA GLU A 405 18.02 -27.00 24.38
C GLU A 405 18.55 -27.58 23.07
N ARG A 406 19.64 -27.00 22.58
CA ARG A 406 20.19 -27.33 21.26
C ARG A 406 20.30 -28.84 21.15
N CYS A 407 19.70 -29.43 20.12
CA CYS A 407 19.92 -30.83 19.79
C CYS A 407 21.43 -31.01 19.51
N GLU A 408 22.13 -31.75 20.38
CA GLU A 408 23.58 -32.01 20.34
C GLU A 408 24.03 -32.89 19.15
N PHE A 409 23.35 -32.81 17.99
CA PHE A 409 23.69 -33.62 16.83
C PHE A 409 25.01 -33.21 16.13
N GLU A 410 25.77 -32.25 16.66
CA GLU A 410 26.84 -31.56 15.92
C GLU A 410 28.18 -31.35 16.66
N GLU A 411 28.53 -32.16 17.66
CA GLU A 411 29.90 -32.08 18.23
C GLU A 411 31.00 -32.60 17.28
N PHE A 412 30.65 -33.33 16.22
CA PHE A 412 31.63 -33.95 15.32
C PHE A 412 32.12 -33.07 14.15
N LEU A 413 31.66 -31.82 14.04
CA LEU A 413 31.89 -31.01 12.84
C LEU A 413 32.73 -29.75 13.07
N ASP A 414 32.68 -29.08 14.22
CA ASP A 414 33.23 -27.72 14.35
C ASP A 414 34.45 -27.67 15.28
N THR A 415 35.64 -28.03 14.78
CA THR A 415 36.92 -27.91 15.50
C THR A 415 37.76 -26.71 15.05
N ASP A 416 37.27 -25.90 14.11
CA ASP A 416 38.03 -24.74 13.61
C ASP A 416 37.95 -23.56 14.60
N PRO A 417 39.08 -22.90 14.91
CA PRO A 417 39.07 -21.70 15.73
C PRO A 417 38.29 -20.56 15.03
N PRO A 418 37.67 -19.63 15.78
CA PRO A 418 36.97 -18.49 15.20
C PRO A 418 37.92 -17.65 14.32
N ASP A 419 37.40 -17.17 13.17
CA ASP A 419 38.17 -16.36 12.22
C ASP A 419 38.79 -15.12 12.94
N PRO A 420 40.05 -14.77 12.68
CA PRO A 420 40.71 -13.65 13.36
C PRO A 420 39.96 -12.34 13.10
N ILE A 421 39.52 -11.71 14.20
CA ILE A 421 38.75 -10.46 14.19
C ILE A 421 39.60 -9.35 13.54
N THR A 422 39.25 -8.94 12.32
CA THR A 422 39.71 -7.67 11.75
C THR A 422 38.50 -6.82 11.35
N TYR A 423 38.05 -5.99 12.30
CA TYR A 423 37.08 -4.94 12.01
C TYR A 423 37.78 -3.72 11.43
N SER A 424 37.48 -3.36 10.18
CA SER A 424 37.55 -1.97 9.72
C SER A 424 36.15 -1.51 9.29
N LYS A 425 35.30 -1.22 10.27
CA LYS A 425 34.12 -0.38 10.01
C LYS A 425 34.63 1.04 9.76
N LYS A 426 34.77 1.44 8.49
CA LYS A 426 34.75 2.87 8.14
C LYS A 426 33.35 3.39 8.46
N LEU A 427 33.24 4.10 9.59
CA LEU A 427 32.09 4.95 9.88
C LEU A 427 32.07 6.09 8.84
N PRO A 428 30.93 6.40 8.21
CA PRO A 428 30.82 7.55 7.33
C PRO A 428 30.68 8.83 8.17
N GLY A 429 31.59 9.79 8.00
CA GLY A 429 31.40 11.16 8.48
C GLY A 429 32.53 11.73 9.33
N GLY A 430 33.61 12.17 8.67
CA GLY A 430 34.58 13.10 9.24
C GLY A 430 34.86 14.19 8.21
N ARG A 431 34.40 15.42 8.48
CA ARG A 431 34.67 16.60 7.64
C ARG A 431 36.18 16.76 7.48
N ARG A 432 36.62 17.04 6.24
CA ARG A 432 37.93 17.61 5.98
C ARG A 432 38.04 18.93 6.76
N SER A 433 38.99 19.01 7.70
CA SER A 433 39.62 20.27 8.07
C SER A 433 41.10 20.17 7.74
N SER A 434 41.54 21.11 6.91
CA SER A 434 42.92 21.47 6.61
C SER A 434 43.81 21.53 7.86
N THR A 435 45.06 21.08 7.74
CA THR A 435 46.26 21.93 7.87
C THR A 435 47.55 21.12 7.69
N PHE A 436 48.44 21.69 6.86
CA PHE A 436 49.86 21.43 6.59
C PHE A 436 50.30 20.09 6.01
#